data_AF-A0A511RJT4-F1
#
_entry.id   AF-A0A511RJT4-F1
#
_cell.length_a   1.000
_cell.length_b   1.000
_cell.length_c   1.000
_cell.angle_alpha   90.00
_cell.angle_beta   90.00
_cell.angle_gamma   90.00
#
_symmetry.space_group_name_H-M   'P 1'
#
loop_
_entity.id
_entity.type
_entity.pdbx_description
1 polymer ?
#
loop_
_entity_poly.entity_id
_entity_poly.type
_entity_poly.pdbx_seq_one_letter_code
_entity_poly.pdbx_strand_id
1 'polypeptide(L)' 'MPKKEKKRLQVVISEDQDALLTKAAYELSSPERLVSKSEVVRLAIQKIARELEEGRMSVEELKAKLAEEED' A
#
# COMPACT_ATOMS: atom_id res chain seq x y z
N MET A 1 12.37 -17.48 18.04
CA MET A 1 12.19 -17.08 16.61
C MET A 1 13.10 -15.91 16.33
N PRO A 2 13.92 -15.93 15.26
CA PRO A 2 14.81 -14.83 14.95
C PRO A 2 13.95 -13.56 14.77
N LYS A 3 14.33 -12.48 15.46
CA LYS A 3 13.64 -11.19 15.34
C LYS A 3 13.71 -10.79 13.88
N LYS A 4 12.58 -10.82 13.15
CA LYS A 4 12.51 -10.34 11.78
C LYS A 4 13.06 -8.91 11.76
N GLU A 5 14.15 -8.69 11.02
CA GLU A 5 14.72 -7.36 10.92
C GLU A 5 13.69 -6.41 10.31
N LYS A 6 13.37 -5.33 11.04
CA LYS A 6 12.46 -4.30 10.58
C LYS A 6 13.25 -3.25 9.82
N LYS A 7 12.88 -3.01 8.56
CA LYS A 7 13.43 -1.89 7.76
C LYS A 7 12.53 -0.67 7.89
N ARG A 8 13.13 0.52 7.95
CA ARG A 8 12.41 1.81 7.91
C ARG A 8 12.19 2.18 6.44
N LEU A 9 10.96 2.58 6.11
CA LEU A 9 10.57 3.06 4.79
C LEU A 9 10.16 4.53 4.90
N GLN A 10 10.71 5.39 4.05
CA GLN A 10 10.29 6.78 3.89
C GLN A 10 9.76 6.92 2.47
N VAL A 11 8.55 7.44 2.33
CA VAL A 11 7.86 7.66 1.05
C VAL A 11 7.28 9.06 1.09
N VAL A 12 7.44 9.81 0.00
CA VAL A 12 6.75 11.07 -0.22
C VAL A 12 5.46 10.74 -0.95
N ILE A 13 4.33 11.24 -0.46
CA ILE A 13 3.01 11.00 -1.03
C ILE A 13 2.29 12.33 -1.20
N SER A 14 1.37 12.41 -2.17
CA SER A 14 0.50 13.57 -2.35
C SER A 14 -0.59 13.66 -1.28
N GLU A 15 -1.25 14.81 -1.19
CA GLU A 15 -2.41 14.98 -0.28
C GLU A 15 -3.55 14.01 -0.62
N ASP A 16 -3.80 13.79 -1.92
CA ASP A 16 -4.82 12.83 -2.38
C ASP A 16 -4.47 11.40 -1.98
N GLN A 17 -3.20 11.00 -2.10
CA GLN A 17 -2.74 9.69 -1.65
C GLN A 17 -2.87 9.52 -0.11
N ASP A 18 -2.60 10.56 0.69
CA ASP A 18 -2.83 10.52 2.13
C ASP A 18 -4.32 10.42 2.50
N ALA A 19 -5.19 11.12 1.74
CA ALA A 19 -6.64 11.03 1.91
C ALA A 19 -7.14 9.60 1.60
N LEU A 20 -6.64 8.98 0.53
CA LEU A 20 -6.93 7.58 0.19
C LEU A 20 -6.46 6.61 1.30
N LEU A 21 -5.25 6.81 1.84
CA LEU A 21 -4.75 6.00 2.96
C LEU A 21 -5.61 6.15 4.21
N THR A 22 -6.05 7.37 4.51
CA THR A 22 -6.95 7.65 5.63
C THR A 22 -8.28 6.93 5.47
N LYS A 23 -8.89 7.04 4.28
CA LYS A 23 -10.16 6.38 3.96
C LYS A 23 -10.04 4.85 4.09
N ALA A 24 -9.01 4.27 3.48
CA ALA A 24 -8.79 2.83 3.52
C ALA A 24 -8.52 2.32 4.95
N ALA A 25 -7.79 3.09 5.76
CA ALA A 25 -7.56 2.76 7.17
C ALA A 25 -8.87 2.73 7.97
N TYR A 26 -9.76 3.69 7.73
CA TYR A 26 -11.07 3.73 8.38
C TYR A 26 -11.97 2.57 7.93
N GLU A 27 -12.05 2.29 6.63
CA GLU A 27 -12.87 1.19 6.09
C GLU A 27 -12.41 -0.20 6.56
N LEU A 28 -11.10 -0.39 6.74
CA LEU A 28 -10.53 -1.64 7.25
C LEU A 28 -10.58 -1.74 8.78
N SER A 29 -10.87 -0.64 9.47
CA SER A 29 -11.03 -0.64 10.92
C SER A 29 -12.42 -1.12 11.31
N SER A 30 -12.50 -1.83 12.43
CA SER A 30 -13.75 -2.23 13.07
C SER A 30 -13.72 -1.85 14.56
N PRO A 31 -14.86 -1.89 15.26
CA PRO A 31 -14.89 -1.66 16.72
C PRO A 31 -13.93 -2.57 17.49
N GLU A 32 -13.67 -3.77 16.98
CA GLU A 32 -12.79 -4.77 17.58
C GLU A 32 -11.32 -4.57 17.23
N ARG A 33 -11.01 -3.84 16.15
CA ARG A 33 -9.63 -3.61 15.70
C ARG A 33 -9.49 -2.35 14.86
N LEU A 34 -8.60 -1.46 15.32
CA LEU A 34 -8.14 -0.33 14.53
C LEU A 34 -7.01 -0.74 13.57
N VAL A 35 -7.08 -0.23 12.34
CA VAL A 35 -6.08 -0.41 11.31
C VAL A 35 -5.39 0.93 11.04
N SER A 36 -4.07 0.97 11.22
CA SER A 36 -3.27 2.16 10.94
C SER A 36 -2.97 2.32 9.45
N LYS A 37 -2.72 3.56 9.00
CA LYS A 37 -2.23 3.84 7.63
C LYS A 37 -1.01 2.97 7.26
N SER A 38 -0.08 2.77 8.19
CA SER A 38 1.09 1.91 7.97
C SER A 38 0.74 0.42 7.80
N GLU A 39 -0.33 -0.07 8.43
CA GLU A 39 -0.85 -1.42 8.17
C GLU A 39 -1.48 -1.51 6.79
N VAL A 40 -2.22 -0.48 6.36
CA VAL A 40 -2.77 -0.39 5.00
C VAL A 40 -1.65 -0.47 3.97
N VAL A 41 -0.56 0.30 4.14
CA VAL A 41 0.61 0.26 3.23
C VAL A 41 1.21 -1.15 3.18
N ARG A 42 1.38 -1.82 4.32
CA ARG A 42 1.89 -3.21 4.35
C ARG A 42 0.96 -4.18 3.62
N LEU A 43 -0.35 -4.04 3.80
CA LEU A 43 -1.36 -4.86 3.12
C LEU A 43 -1.36 -4.60 1.61
N ALA A 44 -1.26 -3.33 1.19
CA ALA A 44 -1.20 -2.94 -0.21
C ALA A 44 0.03 -3.53 -0.92
N ILE A 45 1.21 -3.46 -0.29
CA ILE A 45 2.44 -4.08 -0.82
C ILE A 45 2.24 -5.59 -1.05
N GLN A 46 1.65 -6.29 -0.08
CA GLN A 46 1.37 -7.73 -0.21
C GLN A 46 0.36 -8.03 -1.31
N LYS A 47 -0.70 -7.22 -1.41
CA LYS A 47 -1.74 -7.38 -2.44
C LYS A 47 -1.18 -7.19 -3.84
N ILE A 48 -0.41 -6.13 -4.07
CA ILE A 48 0.22 -5.85 -5.38
C ILE A 48 1.17 -7.01 -5.76
N ALA A 49 2.04 -7.43 -4.84
CA ALA A 49 2.95 -8.54 -5.10
C ALA A 49 2.22 -9.83 -5.49
N ARG A 50 1.13 -10.15 -4.78
CA ARG A 50 0.29 -11.31 -5.08
C ARG A 50 -0.41 -11.20 -6.44
N GLU A 51 -0.98 -10.04 -6.76
CA GLU A 51 -1.70 -9.84 -8.02
C GLU A 51 -0.76 -9.87 -9.23
N LEU A 52 0.49 -9.42 -9.08
CA LEU A 52 1.55 -9.59 -10.07
C LEU A 52 1.93 -11.06 -10.24
N GLU A 53 2.11 -11.81 -9.14
CA GLU A 53 2.45 -13.24 -9.19
C GLU A 53 1.33 -14.08 -9.85
N GLU A 54 0.07 -13.72 -9.60
CA GLU A 54 -1.10 -14.36 -10.20
C GLU A 54 -1.40 -13.88 -11.64
N GLY A 55 -0.61 -12.95 -12.18
CA GLY A 55 -0.79 -12.40 -13.53
C GLY A 55 -2.07 -11.56 -13.72
N ARG A 56 -2.67 -11.09 -12.62
CA ARG A 56 -3.88 -10.25 -12.61
C ARG A 56 -3.59 -8.77 -12.85
N MET A 57 -2.32 -8.37 -12.74
CA MET A 57 -1.83 -7.05 -13.10
C MET A 57 -0.58 -7.18 -13.97
N SER A 58 -0.40 -6.28 -14.94
CA SER A 58 0.85 -6.16 -15.70
C SER A 58 1.79 -5.17 -15.03
N VAL A 59 3.09 -5.49 -15.04
CA VAL A 59 4.15 -4.58 -14.56
C VAL A 59 4.20 -3.32 -15.41
N GLU A 60 3.97 -3.44 -16.71
CA GLU A 60 3.95 -2.34 -17.67
C GLU A 60 2.81 -1.37 -17.37
N GLU A 61 1.61 -1.88 -17.07
CA GLU A 61 0.46 -1.05 -16.69
C GLU A 61 0.71 -0.26 -15.39
N LEU A 62 1.32 -0.89 -14.39
CA LEU A 62 1.67 -0.23 -13.12
C LEU A 62 2.72 0.87 -13.32
N LYS A 63 3.72 0.62 -14.17
CA LYS A 63 4.74 1.62 -14.51
C LYS A 63 4.15 2.82 -15.25
N ALA A 64 3.23 2.59 -16.18
CA ALA A 64 2.56 3.68 -16.90
C ALA A 64 1.79 4.58 -15.93
N LYS A 65 1.05 4.00 -14.99
CA LYS A 65 0.30 4.77 -13.96
C LYS A 65 1.21 5.57 -13.03
N LEU A 66 2.35 5.02 -12.63
CA LEU A 66 3.31 5.78 -11.80
C LEU A 66 3.88 6.99 -12.55
N ALA A 67 4.15 6.86 -13.86
CA ALA A 67 4.63 7.98 -14.65
C ALA A 67 3.58 9.09 -14.78
N GLU A 68 2.29 8.74 -14.93
CA GLU A 68 1.18 9.72 -14.96
C GLU A 68 0.99 10.48 -13.64
N GLU A 69 1.40 9.91 -12.49
CA GLU A 69 1.30 10.56 -11.18
C GLU A 69 2.52 11.45 -10.83
N GLU A 70 3.64 11.31 -11.54
CA GLU A 70 4.87 12.08 -11.29
C GLU A 70 4.99 13.36 -12.17
N ASP A 71 4.18 13.49 -13.22
CA ASP A 71 4.08 14.66 -14.13
C ASP A 71 3.06 15.71 -13.66
#